data_AF-X1DSU3-F1
#
_entry.id   AF-X1DSU3-F1
#
_cell.length_a   1.000
_cell.length_b   1.000
_cell.length_c   1.000
_cell.angle_alpha   90.00
_cell.angle_beta   90.00
_cell.angle_gamma   90.00
#
_symmetry.space_group_name_H-M   'P 1'
#
loop_
_entity.id
_entity.type
_entity.pdbx_description
1 polymer ?
#
loop_
_entity_poly.entity_id
_entity_poly.type
_entity_poly.pdbx_seq_one_letter_code
_entity_poly.pdbx_strand_id
1 'polypeptide(L)'
;GDRKTIYDSASPLILLIDIKDDGLTTYKLLDHILNDFREILCKVSHGAYVPGSVMVVISGNRPIEYMEQQTQRFAFVDGRMENLTKAYPPLLMPLISDRWTKYFTWRGKGDMPEEERAQLRLYVKDAHENGQLIRFWATPDKPGKERDAIWTELLEAGVDLINTDDLAGLRAFLLEKKSKYD
;
A
#
# COMPACT_ATOMS: atom_id res chain seq x y z
N GLY A 1 2.51 25.19 -15.29
CA GLY A 1 2.71 25.46 -13.86
C GLY A 1 3.17 24.16 -13.25
N ASP A 2 4.39 24.16 -12.72
CA ASP A 2 5.20 22.97 -12.52
C ASP A 2 4.53 21.90 -11.66
N ARG A 3 4.50 20.65 -12.15
CA ARG A 3 4.07 19.50 -11.35
C ARG A 3 5.07 19.34 -10.21
N LYS A 4 4.69 19.80 -9.02
CA LYS A 4 5.49 19.64 -7.81
C LYS A 4 5.43 18.18 -7.38
N THR A 5 6.39 17.35 -7.77
CA THR A 5 6.54 16.02 -7.18
C THR A 5 6.92 16.17 -5.70
N ILE A 6 6.50 15.22 -4.87
CA ILE A 6 6.87 15.23 -3.43
C ILE A 6 8.23 14.57 -3.24
N TYR A 7 8.52 13.56 -4.05
CA TYR A 7 9.83 12.91 -4.10
C TYR A 7 10.60 13.39 -5.33
N ASP A 8 11.92 13.17 -5.33
CA ASP A 8 12.78 13.34 -6.51
C ASP A 8 12.48 12.30 -7.62
N SER A 9 11.52 11.39 -7.36
CA SER A 9 10.99 10.43 -8.33
C SER A 9 9.60 10.85 -8.82
N ALA A 10 9.18 10.27 -9.95
CA ALA A 10 7.84 10.47 -10.50
C ALA A 10 6.71 9.80 -9.69
N SER A 11 7.05 9.04 -8.64
CA SER A 11 6.05 8.33 -7.83
C SER A 11 5.29 9.28 -6.90
N PRO A 12 3.96 9.13 -6.75
CA PRO A 12 3.20 9.95 -5.83
C PRO A 12 3.44 9.55 -4.37
N LEU A 13 3.23 10.49 -3.44
CA LEU A 13 3.01 10.17 -2.03
C LEU A 13 1.69 9.40 -1.91
N ILE A 14 1.72 8.22 -1.29
CA ILE A 14 0.49 7.46 -0.98
C ILE A 14 -0.03 7.90 0.40
N LEU A 15 -1.20 8.53 0.43
CA LEU A 15 -1.91 8.89 1.66
C LEU A 15 -3.01 7.87 1.93
N LEU A 16 -2.80 6.98 2.92
CA LEU A 16 -3.84 6.07 3.37
C LEU A 16 -4.80 6.80 4.33
N ILE A 17 -6.09 6.75 4.02
CA ILE A 17 -7.16 7.26 4.89
C ILE A 17 -8.00 6.09 5.35
N ASP A 18 -7.96 5.79 6.64
CA ASP A 18 -8.65 4.63 7.22
C ASP A 18 -10.01 5.03 7.79
N ILE A 19 -11.09 4.58 7.11
CA ILE A 19 -12.46 4.87 7.54
C ILE A 19 -12.89 3.82 8.57
N LYS A 20 -13.22 4.27 9.79
CA LYS A 20 -13.55 3.41 10.94
C LYS A 20 -15.04 3.15 11.16
N ASP A 21 -15.91 3.93 10.53
CA ASP A 21 -17.36 3.92 10.77
C ASP A 21 -18.14 3.70 9.46
N ASP A 22 -19.33 4.28 9.27
CA ASP A 22 -20.09 4.18 8.01
C ASP A 22 -19.23 4.58 6.80
N GLY A 23 -18.82 3.54 6.05
CA GLY A 23 -17.92 3.66 4.91
C GLY A 23 -18.47 4.54 3.80
N LEU A 24 -19.75 4.36 3.46
CA LEU A 24 -20.36 5.08 2.34
C LEU A 24 -20.59 6.55 2.68
N THR A 25 -21.16 6.82 3.85
CA THR A 25 -21.44 8.19 4.29
C THR A 25 -20.14 8.98 4.47
N THR A 26 -19.15 8.38 5.14
CA THR A 26 -17.84 9.03 5.36
C THR A 26 -17.11 9.29 4.04
N TYR A 27 -17.10 8.31 3.13
CA TYR A 27 -16.42 8.46 1.85
C TYR A 27 -17.06 9.54 0.98
N LYS A 28 -18.39 9.65 0.94
CA LYS A 28 -19.06 10.71 0.16
C LYS A 28 -18.65 12.11 0.63
N LEU A 29 -18.58 12.32 1.95
CA LEU A 29 -18.10 13.58 2.52
C LEU A 29 -16.63 13.81 2.19
N LEU A 30 -15.80 12.77 2.30
CA LEU A 30 -14.38 12.85 1.96
C LEU A 30 -14.16 13.19 0.47
N ASP A 31 -14.90 12.57 -0.45
CA ASP A 31 -14.79 12.83 -1.89
C ASP A 31 -15.10 14.29 -2.24
N HIS A 32 -16.06 14.91 -1.53
CA HIS A 32 -16.35 16.34 -1.65
C HIS A 32 -15.17 17.20 -1.18
N ILE A 33 -14.55 16.85 -0.04
CA ILE A 33 -13.38 17.56 0.48
C ILE A 33 -12.17 17.39 -0.46
N LEU A 34 -11.94 16.18 -0.97
CA LEU A 34 -10.80 15.90 -1.87
C LEU A 34 -10.89 16.68 -3.18
N ASN A 35 -12.09 17.02 -3.65
CA ASN A 35 -12.27 17.86 -4.84
C ASN A 35 -11.63 19.25 -4.70
N ASP A 36 -11.53 19.80 -3.48
CA ASP A 36 -10.84 21.08 -3.23
C ASP A 36 -9.32 20.96 -3.44
N PHE A 37 -8.78 19.75 -3.34
CA PHE A 37 -7.36 19.45 -3.54
C PHE A 37 -7.06 18.81 -4.92
N ARG A 38 -8.04 18.72 -5.81
CA ARG A 38 -7.96 17.98 -7.10
C ARG A 38 -6.76 18.28 -8.01
N GLU A 39 -6.08 19.41 -7.82
CA GLU A 39 -4.91 19.82 -8.61
C GLU A 39 -3.62 19.07 -8.21
N ILE A 40 -3.54 18.58 -6.97
CA ILE A 40 -2.38 17.81 -6.48
C ILE A 40 -2.63 16.30 -6.46
N LEU A 41 -3.89 15.87 -6.59
CA LEU A 41 -4.28 14.47 -6.44
C LEU A 41 -4.10 13.67 -7.73
N CYS A 42 -3.58 12.45 -7.59
CA CYS A 42 -3.86 11.38 -8.54
C CYS A 42 -5.36 11.15 -8.57
N LYS A 43 -5.96 11.09 -9.76
CA LYS A 43 -7.42 11.00 -9.89
C LYS A 43 -7.82 10.15 -11.09
N VAL A 44 -9.07 9.74 -11.10
CA VAL A 44 -9.73 9.18 -12.29
C VAL A 44 -10.61 10.27 -12.88
N SER A 45 -10.49 10.51 -14.18
CA SER A 45 -11.39 11.40 -14.93
C SER A 45 -11.81 10.71 -16.21
N HIS A 46 -13.12 10.60 -16.42
CA HIS A 46 -13.70 9.90 -17.57
C HIS A 46 -13.15 8.47 -17.76
N GLY A 47 -12.95 7.77 -16.64
CA GLY A 47 -12.42 6.39 -16.64
C GLY A 47 -10.90 6.26 -16.90
N ALA A 48 -10.17 7.36 -17.01
CA ALA A 48 -8.72 7.35 -17.22
C ALA A 48 -7.97 7.86 -15.98
N TYR A 49 -6.78 7.29 -15.74
CA TYR A 49 -5.86 7.77 -14.71
C TYR A 49 -5.27 9.12 -15.11
N VAL A 50 -5.32 10.07 -14.18
CA VAL A 50 -4.66 11.37 -14.28
C VAL A 50 -3.62 11.47 -13.16
N PRO A 51 -2.32 11.63 -13.48
CA PRO A 51 -1.27 11.66 -12.48
C PRO A 51 -1.34 12.95 -11.64
N GLY A 52 -0.96 12.81 -10.38
CA GLY A 52 -0.79 13.90 -9.42
C GLY A 52 0.34 13.56 -8.45
N SER A 53 0.57 14.44 -7.49
CA SER A 53 1.66 14.30 -6.51
C SER A 53 1.26 13.45 -5.31
N VAL A 54 -0.04 13.32 -5.02
CA VAL A 54 -0.58 12.56 -3.89
C VAL A 54 -1.64 11.57 -4.39
N MET A 55 -1.47 10.29 -4.08
CA MET A 55 -2.47 9.26 -4.29
C MET A 55 -3.19 8.98 -2.97
N VAL A 56 -4.47 9.35 -2.90
CA VAL A 56 -5.29 9.03 -1.72
C VAL A 56 -5.83 7.61 -1.86
N VAL A 57 -5.62 6.77 -0.85
CA VAL A 57 -6.06 5.38 -0.84
C VAL A 57 -6.93 5.13 0.40
N ILE A 58 -8.18 4.72 0.19
CA ILE A 58 -9.15 4.46 1.25
C ILE A 58 -8.92 3.06 1.82
N SER A 59 -8.72 2.99 3.13
CA SER A 59 -8.62 1.77 3.94
C SER A 59 -9.82 1.65 4.88
N GLY A 60 -9.93 0.51 5.57
CA GLY A 60 -10.98 0.25 6.55
C GLY A 60 -12.31 -0.10 5.88
N ASN A 61 -13.38 0.63 6.24
CA ASN A 61 -14.71 0.46 5.67
C ASN A 61 -14.79 1.17 4.31
N ARG A 62 -14.38 0.46 3.26
CA ARG A 62 -14.28 0.94 1.87
C ARG A 62 -15.58 0.65 1.12
N PRO A 63 -16.30 1.66 0.60
CA PRO A 63 -17.50 1.43 -0.23
C PRO A 63 -17.09 1.12 -1.68
N ILE A 64 -16.48 -0.05 -1.92
CA ILE A 64 -15.82 -0.42 -3.18
C ILE A 64 -16.77 -0.31 -4.38
N GLU A 65 -17.98 -0.85 -4.26
CA GLU A 65 -18.98 -0.85 -5.34
C GLU A 65 -19.42 0.58 -5.70
N TYR A 66 -19.52 1.47 -4.71
CA TYR A 66 -19.81 2.88 -4.96
C TYR A 66 -18.65 3.58 -5.68
N MET A 67 -17.41 3.33 -5.23
CA MET A 67 -16.20 3.92 -5.82
C MET A 67 -15.96 3.45 -7.25
N GLU A 68 -16.30 2.20 -7.57
CA GLU A 68 -16.19 1.62 -8.90
C GLU A 68 -17.14 2.28 -9.92
N GLN A 69 -18.34 2.67 -9.47
CA GLN A 69 -19.34 3.33 -10.32
C GLN A 69 -19.00 4.80 -10.65
N GLN A 70 -18.01 5.39 -9.96
CA GLN A 70 -17.61 6.78 -10.20
C GLN A 70 -16.76 6.92 -11.47
N THR A 71 -17.25 7.72 -12.43
CA THR A 71 -16.49 8.10 -13.63
C THR A 71 -15.45 9.19 -13.36
N GLN A 72 -15.63 9.95 -12.27
CA GLN A 72 -14.67 10.89 -11.71
C GLN A 72 -14.47 10.60 -10.23
N ARG A 73 -13.20 10.41 -9.81
CA ARG A 73 -12.87 10.01 -8.44
C ARG A 73 -11.51 10.55 -8.01
N PHE A 74 -11.38 10.99 -6.76
CA PHE A 74 -10.14 11.57 -6.21
C PHE A 74 -9.38 10.64 -5.24
N ALA A 75 -9.82 9.40 -5.10
CA ALA A 75 -9.22 8.40 -4.22
C ALA A 75 -9.23 7.02 -4.89
N PHE A 76 -8.49 6.08 -4.30
CA PHE A 76 -8.36 4.69 -4.72
C PHE A 76 -8.64 3.75 -3.55
N VAL A 77 -8.62 2.45 -3.75
CA VAL A 77 -8.96 1.45 -2.73
C VAL A 77 -7.72 0.70 -2.26
N ASP A 78 -7.54 0.60 -0.94
CA ASP A 78 -6.63 -0.36 -0.30
C ASP A 78 -7.35 -1.70 -0.22
N GLY A 79 -6.98 -2.68 -1.05
CA GLY A 79 -7.53 -4.03 -1.05
C GLY A 79 -6.99 -4.93 0.07
N ARG A 80 -7.52 -6.15 0.19
CA ARG A 80 -7.05 -7.23 1.07
C ARG A 80 -6.53 -8.41 0.26
N MET A 81 -5.83 -9.37 0.88
CA MET A 81 -5.24 -10.48 0.11
C MET A 81 -6.32 -11.34 -0.59
N GLU A 82 -7.54 -11.41 -0.05
CA GLU A 82 -8.67 -12.06 -0.75
C GLU A 82 -9.08 -11.35 -2.06
N ASN A 83 -8.58 -10.14 -2.31
CA ASN A 83 -8.77 -9.43 -3.57
C ASN A 83 -7.71 -9.77 -4.62
N LEU A 84 -6.63 -10.48 -4.30
CA LEU A 84 -5.65 -10.89 -5.31
C LEU A 84 -6.26 -11.84 -6.35
N THR A 85 -7.24 -12.65 -5.94
CA THR A 85 -7.99 -13.56 -6.83
C THR A 85 -9.25 -12.94 -7.42
N LYS A 86 -9.64 -11.73 -6.98
CA LYS A 86 -10.79 -10.98 -7.53
C LYS A 86 -10.25 -9.89 -8.45
N ALA A 87 -10.63 -9.95 -9.73
CA ALA A 87 -10.09 -9.10 -10.79
C ALA A 87 -10.54 -7.62 -10.71
N TYR A 88 -10.25 -6.92 -9.60
CA TYR A 88 -10.37 -5.46 -9.55
C TYR A 88 -9.20 -4.83 -10.30
N PRO A 89 -9.45 -3.87 -11.21
CA PRO A 89 -8.36 -3.22 -11.92
C PRO A 89 -7.51 -2.38 -10.95
N PRO A 90 -6.19 -2.26 -11.19
CA PRO A 90 -5.32 -1.40 -10.37
C PRO A 90 -5.74 0.08 -10.41
N LEU A 91 -6.48 0.50 -11.44
CA LEU A 91 -7.11 1.83 -11.51
C LEU A 91 -8.14 2.09 -10.39
N LEU A 92 -8.74 1.04 -9.85
CA LEU A 92 -9.60 1.12 -8.66
C LEU A 92 -8.82 0.78 -7.40
N MET A 93 -8.07 -0.32 -7.44
CA MET A 93 -7.42 -0.94 -6.29
C MET A 93 -5.91 -1.09 -6.54
N PRO A 94 -5.12 0.00 -6.46
CA PRO A 94 -3.69 -0.03 -6.77
C PRO A 94 -2.84 -0.64 -5.65
N LEU A 95 -3.42 -0.88 -4.48
CA LEU A 95 -2.71 -1.37 -3.29
C LEU A 95 -3.46 -2.57 -2.71
N ILE A 96 -2.73 -3.60 -2.32
CA ILE A 96 -3.19 -4.71 -1.51
C ILE A 96 -2.45 -4.66 -0.18
N SER A 97 -3.17 -4.39 0.92
CA SER A 97 -2.60 -4.41 2.27
C SER A 97 -3.34 -5.35 3.18
N ASP A 98 -2.63 -6.11 4.01
CA ASP A 98 -3.30 -6.88 5.08
C ASP A 98 -2.42 -7.09 6.31
N ARG A 99 -3.04 -7.58 7.38
CA ARG A 99 -2.40 -7.91 8.65
C ARG A 99 -1.44 -9.07 8.44
N TRP A 100 -0.17 -8.88 8.74
CA TRP A 100 0.85 -9.93 8.72
C TRP A 100 0.39 -11.19 9.47
N THR A 101 -0.12 -11.00 10.69
CA THR A 101 -0.50 -12.10 11.58
C THR A 101 -1.75 -12.88 11.16
N LYS A 102 -2.46 -12.45 10.10
CA LYS A 102 -3.57 -13.21 9.49
C LYS A 102 -3.05 -14.35 8.60
N TYR A 103 -1.84 -14.21 8.05
CA TYR A 103 -1.27 -15.13 7.06
C TYR A 103 -0.01 -15.84 7.54
N PHE A 104 0.75 -15.20 8.44
CA PHE A 104 2.05 -15.68 8.86
C PHE A 104 2.12 -15.83 10.37
N THR A 105 2.71 -16.93 10.85
CA THR A 105 2.99 -17.16 12.27
C THR A 105 4.40 -16.72 12.64
N TRP A 106 5.31 -16.62 11.67
CA TRP A 106 6.67 -16.15 11.90
C TRP A 106 6.69 -14.70 12.39
N ARG A 107 7.58 -14.43 13.35
CA ARG A 107 7.73 -13.13 14.02
C ARG A 107 9.15 -12.59 13.95
N GLY A 108 9.96 -13.08 13.01
CA GLY A 108 11.36 -12.65 12.86
C GLY A 108 12.36 -13.45 13.70
N LYS A 109 11.91 -14.40 14.51
CA LYS A 109 12.79 -15.23 15.34
C LYS A 109 13.22 -16.49 14.59
N GLY A 110 14.53 -16.65 14.43
CA GLY A 110 15.09 -17.75 13.64
C GLY A 110 14.70 -17.65 12.18
N ASP A 111 14.95 -18.72 11.43
CA ASP A 111 14.62 -18.76 10.00
C ASP A 111 13.10 -18.75 9.79
N MET A 112 12.64 -18.01 8.77
CA MET A 112 11.25 -18.08 8.35
C MET A 112 10.95 -19.48 7.82
N PRO A 113 9.83 -20.11 8.24
CA PRO A 113 9.40 -21.39 7.68
C PRO A 113 9.28 -21.31 6.15
N GLU A 114 9.81 -22.30 5.45
CA GLU A 114 9.88 -22.26 3.98
C GLU A 114 8.49 -22.17 3.31
N GLU A 115 7.48 -22.80 3.92
CA GLU A 115 6.09 -22.70 3.46
C GLU A 115 5.55 -21.27 3.56
N GLU A 116 5.81 -20.58 4.67
CA GLU A 116 5.42 -19.17 4.85
C GLU A 116 6.18 -18.27 3.86
N ARG A 117 7.47 -18.54 3.64
CA ARG A 117 8.30 -17.81 2.67
C ARG A 117 7.78 -17.95 1.25
N ALA A 118 7.47 -19.18 0.83
CA ALA A 118 6.87 -19.46 -0.47
C ALA A 118 5.52 -18.75 -0.63
N GLN A 119 4.68 -18.75 0.41
CA GLN A 119 3.41 -18.05 0.41
C GLN A 119 3.56 -16.52 0.29
N LEU A 120 4.52 -15.92 1.01
CA LEU A 120 4.83 -14.49 0.87
C LEU A 120 5.20 -14.13 -0.57
N ARG A 121 6.10 -14.91 -1.18
CA ARG A 121 6.53 -14.69 -2.57
C ARG A 121 5.40 -14.85 -3.56
N LEU A 122 4.48 -15.80 -3.32
CA LEU A 122 3.29 -15.96 -4.15
C LEU A 122 2.38 -14.73 -4.08
N TYR A 123 2.10 -14.19 -2.89
CA TYR A 123 1.28 -12.98 -2.77
C TYR A 123 1.90 -11.77 -3.43
N VAL A 124 3.22 -11.59 -3.30
CA VAL A 124 3.93 -10.50 -3.98
C VAL A 124 3.82 -10.67 -5.50
N LYS A 125 4.10 -11.87 -6.00
CA LYS A 125 3.98 -12.18 -7.43
C LYS A 125 2.59 -11.88 -7.95
N ASP A 126 1.54 -12.38 -7.30
CA ASP A 126 0.15 -12.19 -7.73
C ASP A 126 -0.23 -10.70 -7.75
N ALA A 127 0.19 -9.93 -6.74
CA ALA A 127 -0.05 -8.49 -6.70
C ALA A 127 0.62 -7.77 -7.88
N HIS A 128 1.89 -8.10 -8.15
CA HIS A 128 2.65 -7.49 -9.24
C HIS A 128 2.11 -7.89 -10.62
N GLU A 129 1.68 -9.14 -10.82
CA GLU A 129 1.01 -9.58 -12.05
C GLU A 129 -0.31 -8.83 -12.28
N ASN A 130 -1.01 -8.44 -11.20
CA ASN A 130 -2.20 -7.59 -11.26
C ASN A 130 -1.90 -6.09 -11.41
N GLY A 131 -0.63 -5.68 -11.43
CA GLY A 131 -0.21 -4.28 -11.47
C GLY A 131 -0.50 -3.50 -10.18
N GLN A 132 -0.56 -4.20 -9.04
CA GLN A 132 -0.85 -3.67 -7.72
C GLN A 132 0.43 -3.63 -6.87
N LEU A 133 0.50 -2.67 -5.97
CA LEU A 133 1.48 -2.66 -4.87
C LEU A 133 1.01 -3.59 -3.75
N ILE A 134 1.93 -4.13 -2.98
CA ILE A 134 1.63 -4.94 -1.80
C ILE A 134 2.29 -4.41 -0.52
N ARG A 135 1.56 -4.54 0.60
CA ARG A 135 1.99 -4.09 1.93
C ARG A 135 1.50 -5.05 3.02
N PHE A 136 2.29 -5.21 4.07
CA PHE A 136 1.85 -5.88 5.30
C PHE A 136 1.91 -4.92 6.50
N TRP A 137 0.92 -4.99 7.37
CA TRP A 137 0.86 -4.22 8.63
C TRP A 137 0.71 -5.12 9.86
N ALA A 138 0.93 -4.57 11.05
CA ALA A 138 1.06 -5.34 12.30
C ALA A 138 2.14 -6.43 12.22
N THR A 139 3.24 -6.12 11.55
CA THR A 139 4.51 -6.85 11.68
C THR A 139 5.12 -6.57 13.06
N PRO A 140 6.01 -7.44 13.58
CA PRO A 140 6.88 -7.07 14.68
C PRO A 140 7.65 -5.79 14.34
N ASP A 141 7.45 -4.73 15.12
CA ASP A 141 7.98 -3.39 14.81
C ASP A 141 8.86 -2.79 15.92
N LYS A 142 9.01 -3.49 17.03
CA LYS A 142 9.96 -3.08 18.08
C LYS A 142 11.40 -3.22 17.56
N PRO A 143 12.27 -2.20 17.76
CA PRO A 143 13.66 -2.29 17.36
C PRO A 143 14.36 -3.54 17.90
N GLY A 144 15.01 -4.28 17.02
CA GLY A 144 15.65 -5.54 17.36
C GLY A 144 15.84 -6.46 16.15
N LYS A 145 16.54 -7.57 16.37
CA LYS A 145 16.90 -8.53 15.31
C LYS A 145 15.67 -9.12 14.64
N GLU A 146 14.59 -9.35 15.39
CA GLU A 146 13.35 -9.90 14.86
C GLU A 146 12.67 -8.94 13.87
N ARG A 147 12.63 -7.65 14.17
CA ARG A 147 12.10 -6.64 13.23
C ARG A 147 12.97 -6.54 11.99
N ASP A 148 14.28 -6.46 12.16
CA ASP A 148 15.21 -6.33 11.03
C ASP A 148 15.18 -7.58 10.13
N ALA A 149 14.91 -8.76 10.70
CA ALA A 149 14.66 -9.99 9.96
C ALA A 149 13.36 -9.91 9.13
N ILE A 150 12.27 -9.41 9.72
CA ILE A 150 11.01 -9.19 8.99
C ILE A 150 11.21 -8.19 7.86
N TRP A 151 11.84 -7.04 8.10
CA TRP A 151 12.12 -6.06 7.05
C TRP A 151 13.01 -6.63 5.95
N THR A 152 14.02 -7.44 6.31
CA THR A 152 14.87 -8.13 5.33
C THR A 152 14.03 -9.04 4.45
N GLU A 153 13.16 -9.84 5.04
CA GLU A 153 12.33 -10.79 4.29
C GLU A 153 11.31 -10.08 3.37
N LEU A 154 10.67 -9.01 3.86
CA LEU A 154 9.76 -8.22 3.05
C LEU A 154 10.48 -7.60 1.84
N LEU A 155 11.69 -7.06 2.03
CA LEU A 155 12.49 -6.51 0.94
C LEU A 155 12.92 -7.59 -0.06
N GLU A 156 13.43 -8.72 0.44
CA GLU A 156 13.90 -9.84 -0.40
C GLU A 156 12.77 -10.48 -1.21
N ALA A 157 11.56 -10.51 -0.64
CA ALA A 157 10.37 -10.98 -1.34
C ALA A 157 9.83 -9.97 -2.36
N GLY A 158 10.26 -8.71 -2.33
CA GLY A 158 9.81 -7.65 -3.23
C GLY A 158 8.55 -6.91 -2.77
N VAL A 159 8.25 -6.90 -1.47
CA VAL A 159 7.12 -6.12 -0.92
C VAL A 159 7.38 -4.61 -1.11
N ASP A 160 6.41 -3.90 -1.68
CA ASP A 160 6.59 -2.51 -2.13
C ASP A 160 6.62 -1.50 -0.98
N LEU A 161 5.82 -1.74 0.06
CA LEU A 161 5.66 -0.81 1.19
C LEU A 161 5.90 -1.52 2.52
N ILE A 162 6.79 -0.96 3.35
CA ILE A 162 7.05 -1.43 4.72
C ILE A 162 6.31 -0.53 5.70
N ASN A 163 5.45 -1.13 6.54
CA ASN A 163 4.76 -0.43 7.62
C ASN A 163 5.66 -0.38 8.87
N THR A 164 5.89 0.80 9.43
CA THR A 164 6.61 0.97 10.70
C THR A 164 6.29 2.31 11.37
N ASP A 165 6.38 2.34 12.70
CA ASP A 165 6.40 3.56 13.50
C ASP A 165 7.84 4.14 13.65
N ASP A 166 8.89 3.36 13.36
CA ASP A 166 10.30 3.76 13.45
C ASP A 166 10.87 4.15 12.07
N LEU A 167 10.44 5.31 11.56
CA LEU A 167 10.89 5.84 10.26
C LEU A 167 12.41 6.07 10.20
N ALA A 168 13.02 6.51 11.31
CA ALA A 168 14.47 6.74 11.37
C ALA A 168 15.25 5.42 11.29
N GLY A 169 14.80 4.40 12.02
CA GLY A 169 15.36 3.05 11.97
C GLY A 169 15.20 2.40 10.60
N LEU A 170 14.03 2.51 9.99
CA LEU A 170 13.81 1.97 8.63
C LEU A 170 14.71 2.67 7.61
N ARG A 171 14.88 4.01 7.70
CA ARG A 171 15.82 4.74 6.83
C ARG A 171 17.25 4.22 6.98
N ALA A 172 17.73 4.06 8.22
CA ALA A 172 19.07 3.55 8.48
C ALA A 172 19.26 2.13 7.92
N PHE A 173 18.28 1.25 8.15
CA PHE A 173 18.25 -0.11 7.63
C PHE A 173 18.30 -0.17 6.10
N LEU A 174 17.47 0.62 5.42
CA LEU A 174 17.43 0.67 3.95
C LEU A 174 18.73 1.20 3.33
N LEU A 175 19.34 2.22 3.95
CA LEU A 175 20.63 2.75 3.49
C LEU A 175 21.77 1.74 3.65
N GLU A 176 21.78 0.98 4.76
CA GLU A 176 22.75 -0.11 4.95
C GLU A 176 22.58 -1.21 3.89
N LYS A 177 21.34 -1.61 3.61
CA LYS A 177 21.06 -2.64 2.60
C LYS A 177 21.44 -2.19 1.19
N LYS A 178 21.16 -0.93 0.83
CA LYS A 178 21.55 -0.38 -0.48
C LYS A 178 23.07 -0.40 -0.67
N SER A 179 23.83 0.00 0.35
CA SER A 179 25.30 0.00 0.31
C SER A 179 25.94 -1.38 0.18
N LYS A 180 25.19 -2.48 0.39
CA LYS A 180 25.69 -3.86 0.21
C LYS A 180 25.54 -4.38 -1.23
N TYR A 181 24.80 -3.66 -2.09
CA TYR A 181 24.54 -4.04 -3.48
C TYR A 181 25.05 -3.02 -4.51
N ASP A 182 25.66 -1.92 -4.04
CA ASP A 182 26.46 -0.97 -4.83
C ASP A 182 27.96 -1.36 -4.73
#